data_AF-A0A7S1K4N1-F1
#
_entry.id   AF-A0A7S1K4N1-F1
#
_cell.length_a   1.000
_cell.length_b   1.000
_cell.length_c   1.000
_cell.angle_alpha   90.00
_cell.angle_beta   90.00
_cell.angle_gamma   90.00
#
_symmetry.space_group_name_H-M   'P 1'
#
loop_
_entity.id
_entity.type
_entity.pdbx_description
1 polymer ?
#
loop_
_entity_poly.entity_id
_entity_poly.type
_entity_poly.pdbx_seq_one_letter_code
_entity_poly.pdbx_strand_id
1 'polypeptide(L)'
;APGFFGWACSPCPVGTYNEEGGLVCHKCNNKPTPEAYYTEAGWPLPDCPYQCPEGFADVSQNPKCLTPVEYFFTFFGGLPGMISILVAVVLLVVSSIAVKKLQRKRRLHMSIGQANAHPLMRVVFDDPFLT
;
A
#
# COMPACT_ATOMS: atom_id res chain seq x y z
N ALA A 1 -10.09 -43.84 7.75
CA ALA A 1 -8.92 -43.13 7.19
C ALA A 1 -9.08 -41.64 7.45
N PRO A 2 -7.99 -40.84 7.49
CA PRO A 2 -8.10 -39.39 7.62
C PRO A 2 -9.06 -38.80 6.57
N GLY A 3 -9.95 -37.92 7.00
CA GLY A 3 -11.01 -37.33 6.18
C GLY A 3 -12.30 -38.16 6.08
N PHE A 4 -12.33 -39.39 6.61
CA PHE A 4 -13.49 -40.29 6.51
C PHE A 4 -14.01 -40.66 7.90
N PHE A 5 -15.28 -41.00 8.01
CA PHE A 5 -15.93 -41.35 9.28
C PHE A 5 -16.84 -42.57 9.18
N GLY A 6 -17.14 -43.15 10.35
CA GLY A 6 -18.11 -44.23 10.51
C GLY A 6 -17.65 -45.57 9.92
N TRP A 7 -18.49 -46.59 10.13
CA TRP A 7 -18.22 -47.97 9.73
C TRP A 7 -18.16 -48.16 8.21
N ALA A 8 -18.90 -47.35 7.45
CA ALA A 8 -18.90 -47.36 5.99
C ALA A 8 -17.72 -46.60 5.38
N CYS A 9 -16.84 -46.00 6.19
CA CYS A 9 -15.75 -45.14 5.74
C CYS A 9 -16.23 -44.09 4.72
N SER A 10 -17.26 -43.33 5.10
CA SER A 10 -17.82 -42.27 4.27
C SER A 10 -16.99 -41.00 4.38
N PRO A 11 -16.81 -40.21 3.31
CA PRO A 11 -16.07 -38.96 3.40
C PRO A 11 -16.79 -37.99 4.33
N CYS A 12 -16.05 -37.24 5.14
CA CYS A 12 -16.61 -36.18 5.95
C CYS A 12 -17.30 -35.13 5.07
N PRO A 13 -18.53 -34.68 5.40
CA PRO A 13 -19.21 -33.65 4.64
C PRO A 13 -18.40 -32.36 4.53
N VAL A 14 -18.68 -31.56 3.51
CA VAL A 14 -18.07 -30.23 3.31
C VAL A 14 -18.21 -29.38 4.58
N GLY A 15 -17.11 -28.76 5.01
CA GLY A 15 -17.05 -27.97 6.24
C GLY A 15 -16.89 -28.80 7.51
N THR A 16 -16.52 -30.07 7.37
CA THR A 16 -16.10 -30.92 8.48
C THR A 16 -14.82 -31.69 8.16
N TYR A 17 -14.11 -32.13 9.19
CA TYR A 17 -12.85 -32.85 9.08
C TYR A 17 -12.75 -34.03 10.06
N ASN A 18 -11.77 -34.91 9.84
CA ASN A 18 -11.45 -36.01 10.74
C ASN A 18 -9.99 -36.45 10.60
N GLU A 19 -9.16 -36.19 11.61
CA GLU A 19 -7.71 -36.40 11.55
C GLU A 19 -7.31 -37.88 11.51
N GLU A 20 -7.96 -38.71 12.34
CA GLU A 20 -7.54 -40.10 12.57
C GLU A 20 -8.52 -41.11 11.96
N GLY A 21 -9.55 -40.64 11.25
CA GLY A 21 -10.62 -41.51 10.78
C GLY A 21 -11.51 -42.04 11.90
N GLY A 22 -11.76 -41.20 12.92
CA GLY A 22 -12.66 -41.47 14.04
C GLY A 22 -14.12 -41.65 13.62
N LEU A 23 -15.00 -41.95 14.58
CA LEU A 23 -16.39 -42.28 14.30
C LEU A 23 -17.24 -41.09 13.83
N VAL A 24 -16.80 -39.85 14.07
CA VAL A 24 -17.54 -38.61 13.81
C VAL A 24 -16.65 -37.57 13.13
N CYS A 25 -17.26 -36.68 12.34
CA CYS A 25 -16.57 -35.52 11.77
C CYS A 25 -16.73 -34.29 12.67
N HIS A 26 -15.68 -33.48 12.73
CA HIS A 26 -15.64 -32.23 13.49
C HIS A 26 -15.85 -31.03 12.58
N LYS A 27 -16.51 -29.97 13.06
CA LYS A 27 -16.75 -28.76 12.26
C LYS A 27 -15.46 -27.97 12.07
N CYS A 28 -15.23 -27.46 10.86
CA CYS A 28 -14.14 -26.53 10.59
C CYS A 28 -14.53 -25.11 11.00
N ASN A 29 -13.56 -24.34 11.51
CA ASN A 29 -13.77 -22.95 11.95
C ASN A 29 -12.73 -21.98 11.37
N ASN A 30 -12.04 -22.36 10.30
CA ASN A 30 -10.89 -21.63 9.76
C ASN A 30 -11.24 -20.59 8.67
N LYS A 31 -12.49 -20.57 8.16
CA LYS A 31 -12.88 -19.53 7.20
C LYS A 31 -12.91 -18.14 7.89
N PRO A 32 -12.44 -17.07 7.22
CA PRO A 32 -12.24 -15.77 7.85
C PRO A 32 -13.53 -14.99 8.09
N THR A 33 -14.57 -15.24 7.29
CA THR A 33 -15.86 -14.55 7.39
C THR A 33 -17.03 -15.54 7.32
N PRO A 34 -18.21 -15.19 7.86
CA PRO A 34 -19.40 -16.02 7.75
C PRO A 34 -19.84 -16.29 6.30
N GLU A 35 -19.59 -15.36 5.39
CA GLU A 35 -20.01 -15.41 3.99
C GLU A 35 -19.14 -16.32 3.13
N ALA A 36 -17.87 -16.55 3.52
CA ALA A 36 -17.03 -17.56 2.90
C ALA A 36 -17.64 -18.96 3.07
N TYR A 37 -17.32 -19.88 2.17
CA TYR A 37 -17.88 -21.23 2.19
C TYR A 37 -16.81 -22.29 2.01
N TYR A 38 -16.96 -23.40 2.73
CA TYR A 38 -16.11 -24.57 2.57
C TYR A 38 -16.39 -25.27 1.25
N THR A 39 -15.38 -25.91 0.67
CA THR A 39 -15.45 -26.39 -0.73
C THR A 39 -15.16 -27.87 -0.88
N GLU A 40 -14.36 -28.45 0.01
CA GLU A 40 -13.96 -29.85 -0.08
C GLU A 40 -14.59 -30.72 1.00
N ALA A 41 -15.00 -31.93 0.58
CA ALA A 41 -15.40 -33.02 1.45
C ALA A 41 -14.22 -33.97 1.67
N GLY A 42 -14.26 -34.78 2.72
CA GLY A 42 -13.21 -35.75 2.98
C GLY A 42 -11.91 -35.12 3.51
N TRP A 43 -11.98 -33.94 4.11
CA TRP A 43 -10.77 -33.22 4.51
C TRP A 43 -10.20 -33.76 5.84
N PRO A 44 -8.89 -34.04 5.92
CA PRO A 44 -8.32 -34.67 7.10
C PRO A 44 -8.07 -33.71 8.26
N LEU A 45 -7.93 -32.41 8.03
CA LEU A 45 -7.38 -31.46 9.00
C LEU A 45 -8.39 -30.36 9.39
N PRO A 46 -8.21 -29.63 10.50
CA PRO A 46 -9.14 -28.56 10.90
C PRO A 46 -9.13 -27.33 9.97
N ASP A 47 -8.13 -27.20 9.09
CA ASP A 47 -7.91 -26.11 8.14
C ASP A 47 -8.60 -26.36 6.79
N CYS A 48 -9.90 -26.58 6.84
CA CYS A 48 -10.68 -26.97 5.67
C CYS A 48 -10.61 -25.95 4.51
N PRO A 49 -10.49 -26.41 3.25
CA PRO A 49 -10.49 -25.55 2.08
C PRO A 49 -11.77 -24.73 1.99
N TYR A 50 -11.62 -23.43 1.77
CA TYR A 50 -12.72 -22.49 1.62
C TYR A 50 -12.51 -21.58 0.40
N GLN A 51 -13.58 -20.95 -0.04
CA GLN A 51 -13.59 -19.91 -1.07
C GLN A 51 -14.30 -18.67 -0.56
N CYS A 52 -13.90 -17.52 -1.11
CA CYS A 52 -14.56 -16.24 -0.84
C CYS A 52 -15.89 -16.14 -1.61
N PRO A 53 -16.83 -15.28 -1.16
CA PRO A 53 -18.06 -15.02 -1.89
C PRO A 53 -17.83 -14.50 -3.31
N GLU A 54 -18.85 -14.59 -4.15
CA GLU A 54 -18.81 -14.01 -5.50
C GLU A 54 -18.50 -12.51 -5.46
N GLY A 55 -17.69 -12.05 -6.42
CA GLY A 55 -17.23 -10.66 -6.50
C GLY A 55 -16.00 -10.33 -5.67
N PHE A 56 -15.46 -11.31 -4.91
CA PHE A 56 -14.20 -11.18 -4.19
C PHE A 56 -13.07 -11.84 -5.00
N ALA A 57 -11.83 -11.40 -4.76
CA ALA A 57 -10.67 -12.09 -5.29
C ALA A 57 -10.51 -13.48 -4.65
N ASP A 58 -9.89 -14.41 -5.37
CA ASP A 58 -9.64 -15.78 -4.92
C ASP A 58 -8.84 -15.84 -3.61
N VAL A 59 -9.05 -16.88 -2.81
CA VAL A 59 -8.41 -17.08 -1.49
C VAL A 59 -6.89 -17.08 -1.58
N SER A 60 -6.30 -17.51 -2.69
CA SER A 60 -4.85 -17.44 -2.92
C SER A 60 -4.29 -16.01 -2.88
N GLN A 61 -5.10 -15.02 -3.25
CA GLN A 61 -4.74 -13.60 -3.24
C GLN A 61 -5.41 -12.84 -2.09
N ASN A 62 -6.56 -13.31 -1.63
CA ASN A 62 -7.39 -12.68 -0.61
C ASN A 62 -7.80 -13.69 0.49
N PRO A 63 -6.83 -14.22 1.28
CA PRO A 63 -7.09 -15.26 2.28
C PRO A 63 -7.98 -14.78 3.44
N LYS A 64 -8.25 -13.48 3.54
CA LYS A 64 -9.14 -12.92 4.55
C LYS A 64 -10.54 -12.62 4.00
N CYS A 65 -10.78 -12.90 2.72
CA CYS A 65 -12.01 -12.53 2.01
C CYS A 65 -12.39 -11.06 2.25
N LEU A 66 -11.39 -10.16 2.18
CA LEU A 66 -11.60 -8.73 2.31
C LEU A 66 -12.45 -8.22 1.16
N THR A 67 -13.28 -7.23 1.44
CA THR A 67 -14.06 -6.55 0.39
C THR A 67 -13.12 -5.93 -0.65
N PRO A 68 -13.57 -5.69 -1.89
CA PRO A 68 -12.72 -5.11 -2.94
C PRO A 68 -12.04 -3.80 -2.52
N VAL A 69 -12.73 -2.96 -1.75
CA VAL A 69 -12.21 -1.68 -1.25
C VAL A 69 -11.15 -1.89 -0.17
N GLU A 70 -11.40 -2.78 0.79
CA GLU A 70 -10.42 -3.12 1.83
C GLU A 70 -9.17 -3.78 1.23
N TYR A 71 -9.37 -4.69 0.28
CA TYR A 71 -8.30 -5.34 -0.48
C TYR A 71 -7.47 -4.34 -1.28
N PHE A 72 -8.10 -3.32 -1.86
CA PHE A 72 -7.38 -2.22 -2.49
C PHE A 72 -6.51 -1.45 -1.49
N PHE A 73 -7.02 -1.19 -0.28
CA PHE A 73 -6.22 -0.52 0.75
C PHE A 73 -5.04 -1.36 1.24
N THR A 74 -5.17 -2.69 1.32
CA THR A 74 -4.04 -3.55 1.69
C THR A 74 -2.92 -3.52 0.66
N PHE A 75 -3.24 -3.30 -0.62
CA PHE A 75 -2.22 -3.09 -1.67
C PHE A 75 -1.32 -1.89 -1.37
N PHE A 76 -1.87 -0.81 -0.82
CA PHE A 76 -1.11 0.37 -0.39
C PHE A 76 -0.51 0.22 1.02
N GLY A 77 -0.35 -0.99 1.54
CA GLY A 77 0.17 -1.25 2.87
C GLY A 77 -0.83 -0.91 3.99
N GLY A 78 -2.12 -0.83 3.67
CA GLY A 78 -3.19 -0.48 4.62
C GLY A 78 -3.07 0.96 5.11
N LEU A 79 -3.62 1.21 6.30
CA LEU A 79 -3.55 2.52 6.95
C LEU A 79 -2.12 3.10 7.05
N PRO A 80 -1.08 2.35 7.51
CA PRO A 80 0.25 2.93 7.64
C PRO A 80 0.87 3.31 6.29
N GLY A 81 0.63 2.51 5.24
CA GLY A 81 1.13 2.85 3.92
C GLY A 81 0.39 4.04 3.29
N MET A 82 -0.93 4.17 3.50
CA MET A 82 -1.67 5.38 3.09
C MET A 82 -1.15 6.65 3.79
N ILE A 83 -0.85 6.58 5.10
CA ILE A 83 -0.22 7.68 5.84
C ILE A 83 1.15 7.99 5.25
N SER A 84 1.95 6.97 4.93
CA SER A 84 3.29 7.15 4.35
C SER A 84 3.24 7.88 3.00
N ILE A 85 2.25 7.55 2.15
CA ILE A 85 2.03 8.20 0.86
C ILE A 85 1.63 9.66 1.07
N LEU A 86 0.71 9.92 2.01
CA LEU A 86 0.29 11.28 2.33
C LEU A 86 1.46 12.14 2.81
N VAL A 87 2.28 11.61 3.72
CA VAL A 87 3.49 12.29 4.22
C VAL A 87 4.47 12.56 3.07
N ALA A 88 4.72 11.58 2.20
CA ALA A 88 5.59 11.75 1.04
C ALA A 88 5.09 12.88 0.12
N VAL A 89 3.79 12.93 -0.18
CA VAL A 89 3.18 13.99 -0.99
C VAL A 89 3.35 15.35 -0.33
N VAL A 90 3.10 15.47 0.98
CA VAL A 90 3.29 16.72 1.72
C VAL A 90 4.74 17.20 1.66
N LEU A 91 5.71 16.29 1.87
CA LEU A 91 7.13 16.62 1.80
C LEU A 91 7.55 17.08 0.40
N LEU A 92 7.02 16.45 -0.66
CA LEU A 92 7.26 16.86 -2.05
C LEU A 92 6.70 18.26 -2.32
N VAL A 93 5.50 18.55 -1.85
CA VAL A 93 4.89 19.89 -1.99
C VAL A 93 5.73 20.93 -1.24
N VAL A 94 6.05 20.69 0.03
CA VAL A 94 6.83 21.62 0.86
C VAL A 94 8.22 21.87 0.26
N SER A 95 8.92 20.82 -0.17
CA SER A 95 10.24 20.95 -0.80
C SER A 95 10.18 21.73 -2.11
N SER A 96 9.17 21.49 -2.95
CA SER A 96 8.99 22.24 -4.20
C SER A 96 8.79 23.75 -3.95
N ILE A 97 8.01 24.11 -2.92
CA ILE A 97 7.79 25.50 -2.51
C ILE A 97 9.09 26.11 -1.97
N ALA A 98 9.80 25.38 -1.11
CA ALA A 98 11.07 25.82 -0.53
C ALA A 98 12.11 26.09 -1.63
N VAL A 99 12.27 25.18 -2.59
CA VAL A 99 13.19 25.33 -3.73
C VAL A 99 12.82 26.57 -4.55
N LYS A 100 11.54 26.78 -4.88
CA LYS A 100 11.09 27.96 -5.62
C LYS A 100 11.39 29.26 -4.86
N LYS A 101 11.17 29.29 -3.54
CA LYS A 101 11.49 30.46 -2.70
C LYS A 101 12.99 30.74 -2.67
N LEU A 102 13.82 29.71 -2.50
CA LEU A 102 15.29 29.84 -2.51
C LEU A 102 15.80 30.33 -3.87
N GLN A 103 15.27 29.81 -4.98
CA GLN A 103 15.61 30.26 -6.32
C GLN A 103 15.22 31.73 -6.55
N ARG A 104 14.02 32.15 -6.12
CA ARG A 104 13.58 33.56 -6.22
C ARG A 104 14.49 34.48 -5.44
N LYS A 105 14.87 34.11 -4.21
CA LYS A 105 15.81 34.88 -3.38
C LYS A 105 17.18 35.01 -4.06
N ARG A 106 17.71 33.93 -4.64
CA ARG A 106 18.99 33.96 -5.39
C ARG A 106 18.92 34.88 -6.62
N ARG A 107 17.84 34.84 -7.40
CA ARG A 107 17.65 35.73 -8.56
C ARG A 107 17.61 37.21 -8.16
N LEU A 108 16.90 37.55 -7.08
CA LEU A 108 16.87 38.94 -6.57
C LEU A 108 18.25 39.42 -6.13
N HIS A 109 19.01 38.59 -5.39
CA HIS A 109 20.38 38.95 -4.99
C HIS A 109 21.32 39.14 -6.18
N MET A 110 21.23 38.31 -7.22
CA MET A 110 22.04 38.51 -8.44
C MET A 110 21.66 39.80 -9.17
N SER A 111 20.37 40.14 -9.25
CA SER A 111 19.91 41.40 -9.85
C SER A 111 20.42 42.63 -9.11
N ILE A 112 20.47 42.58 -7.77
CA ILE A 112 21.00 43.67 -6.94
C ILE A 112 22.53 43.76 -7.09
N GLY A 113 23.24 42.63 -7.08
CA GLY A 113 24.68 42.60 -7.30
C GLY A 113 25.09 43.15 -8.67
N GLN A 114 24.33 42.84 -9.73
CA GLN A 114 24.57 43.35 -11.08
C GLN A 114 24.24 44.85 -11.21
N ALA A 115 23.19 45.34 -10.55
CA ALA A 115 22.89 46.78 -10.48
C ALA A 115 24.01 47.57 -9.77
N ASN A 116 24.62 46.99 -8.73
CA ASN A 116 25.72 47.61 -7.99
C ASN A 116 27.09 47.52 -8.69
N ALA A 117 27.27 46.61 -9.65
CA ALA A 117 28.48 46.51 -10.46
C ALA A 117 28.52 47.51 -11.63
N HIS A 118 27.40 48.17 -11.95
CA HIS A 118 27.27 49.10 -13.07
C HIS A 118 27.33 50.62 -12.71
N PRO A 119 28.15 51.11 -11.76
CA PRO A 119 28.43 52.56 -11.68
C PRO A 119 29.91 52.97 -11.90
N LEU A 120 30.80 52.10 -12.38
CA LEU A 120 32.24 52.44 -12.55
C LEU A 120 32.74 52.42 -14.00
N MET A 121 31.98 53.00 -14.94
CA MET A 121 32.56 53.34 -16.26
C MET A 121 31.89 54.59 -16.85
N ARG A 122 32.00 55.73 -16.16
CA ARG A 122 31.70 57.05 -16.72
C ARG A 122 32.45 58.18 -15.98
N VAL A 123 33.76 58.06 -15.82
CA VAL A 123 34.63 59.24 -15.65
C VAL A 123 35.97 58.90 -16.28
N VAL A 124 36.35 59.66 -17.30
CA VAL A 124 37.71 59.99 -17.81
C VAL A 124 37.53 60.31 -19.31
N PHE A 125 38.23 61.34 -19.78
CA PHE A 125 38.16 62.07 -21.06
C PHE A 125 37.19 63.27 -20.99
N ASP A 126 37.64 64.54 -20.99
CA ASP A 126 38.95 65.16 -21.22
C ASP A 126 38.97 66.52 -20.49
N ASP A 127 40.14 66.96 -20.04
CA ASP A 127 40.62 68.35 -20.18
C ASP A 127 41.95 68.57 -19.44
N PRO A 128 43.05 68.84 -20.18
CA PRO A 128 44.12 69.64 -19.64
C PRO A 128 44.43 70.77 -20.63
N PHE A 129 43.87 71.96 -20.39
CA PHE A 129 44.49 73.18 -20.89
C PHE A 129 44.43 74.27 -19.82
N LEU A 130 45.60 74.51 -19.23
CA LEU A 130 45.94 75.68 -18.45
C LEU A 130 46.61 76.70 -19.39
N THR A 131 46.47 77.98 -19.04
CA THR A 131 47.02 79.22 -19.66
C THR A 131 46.25 79.85 -20.80
#